data_AF-A0A1G0AAG7-F1
#
_entry.id   AF-A0A1G0AAG7-F1
#
_cell.length_a   1.000
_cell.length_b   1.000
_cell.length_c   1.000
_cell.angle_alpha   90.00
_cell.angle_beta   90.00
_cell.angle_gamma   90.00
#
_symmetry.space_group_name_H-M   'P 1'
#
loop_
_entity.id
_entity.type
_entity.pdbx_description
1 polymer ?
#
loop_
_entity_poly.entity_id
_entity_poly.type
_entity_poly.pdbx_seq_one_letter_code
_entity_poly.pdbx_strand_id
1 'polypeptide(L)'
;MSDERSRPRPVPQDWDLSALSPEEVREIYLRFMDIDPKGGVIRLLGHRYGFLRPEVLVNIQKQLEQTVGASTKGFLYLAGERSAEADQGLSGKLLEGLDAKRLSVEAFRRLADALAIIGYGRFELVASDLGSGEYAFTLRNSPIAEAYGASKKPVCHLLAGFLGGVSRRLLDRDFLCEETACRAQGREVCRFELRPAPRP
;
A
#
# COMPACT_ATOMS: atom_id res chain seq x y z
N MET A 1 -22.31 0.02 -29.70
CA MET A 1 -23.04 -0.36 -28.46
C MET A 1 -22.00 -0.64 -27.40
N SER A 2 -21.72 0.35 -26.55
CA SER A 2 -20.78 0.21 -25.43
C SER A 2 -21.35 -0.80 -24.43
N ASP A 3 -20.62 -1.89 -24.19
CA ASP A 3 -21.01 -2.97 -23.28
C ASP A 3 -21.19 -2.39 -21.87
N GLU A 4 -22.41 -2.45 -21.35
CA GLU A 4 -22.77 -1.95 -20.01
C GLU A 4 -21.94 -2.62 -18.91
N ARG A 5 -21.36 -3.80 -19.20
CA ARG A 5 -20.42 -4.53 -18.34
C ARG A 5 -19.04 -3.90 -18.22
N SER A 6 -18.65 -3.00 -19.13
CA SER A 6 -17.33 -2.36 -19.10
C SER A 6 -17.30 -1.04 -18.33
N ARG A 7 -18.44 -0.58 -17.79
CA ARG A 7 -18.49 0.64 -16.97
C ARG A 7 -17.95 0.33 -15.57
N PRO A 8 -16.92 1.04 -15.08
CA PRO A 8 -16.42 0.84 -13.73
C PRO A 8 -17.56 1.12 -12.74
N ARG A 9 -17.93 0.11 -11.95
CA ARG A 9 -18.91 0.28 -10.89
C ARG A 9 -18.31 1.18 -9.80
N PRO A 10 -19.05 2.17 -9.29
CA PRO A 10 -18.53 3.08 -8.29
C PRO A 10 -18.15 2.31 -7.03
N VAL A 11 -16.98 2.63 -6.48
CA VAL A 11 -16.51 2.08 -5.20
C VAL A 11 -17.46 2.60 -4.12
N PRO A 12 -18.06 1.72 -3.28
CA PRO A 12 -18.83 2.15 -2.11
C PRO A 12 -17.99 3.04 -1.21
N GLN A 13 -18.54 4.19 -0.84
CA GLN A 13 -17.82 5.23 -0.10
C GLN A 13 -17.69 4.92 1.40
N ASP A 14 -18.29 3.83 1.86
CA ASP A 14 -18.56 3.47 3.26
C ASP A 14 -18.03 2.09 3.65
N TRP A 15 -16.97 1.59 2.99
CA TRP A 15 -16.41 0.29 3.34
C TRP A 15 -15.63 0.25 4.65
N ASP A 16 -16.02 -0.71 5.48
CA ASP A 16 -15.35 -1.11 6.71
C ASP A 16 -15.07 -2.63 6.65
N LEU A 17 -13.86 -3.08 6.28
CA LEU A 17 -13.62 -4.54 6.23
C LEU A 17 -13.51 -5.18 7.61
N SER A 18 -13.36 -4.41 8.69
CA SER A 18 -13.41 -4.95 10.06
C SER A 18 -14.84 -5.25 10.53
N ALA A 19 -15.85 -4.60 9.94
CA ALA A 19 -17.25 -4.86 10.20
C ALA A 19 -17.87 -5.93 9.29
N LEU A 20 -17.16 -6.33 8.24
CA LEU A 20 -17.60 -7.33 7.27
C LEU A 20 -17.00 -8.70 7.59
N SER A 21 -17.81 -9.75 7.45
CA SER A 21 -17.34 -11.13 7.48
C SER A 21 -16.38 -11.41 6.31
N PRO A 22 -15.46 -12.38 6.45
CA PRO A 22 -14.58 -12.80 5.34
C PRO A 22 -15.33 -13.11 4.04
N GLU A 23 -16.54 -13.67 4.15
CA GLU A 23 -17.43 -13.97 3.04
C GLU A 23 -17.95 -12.70 2.36
N GLU A 24 -18.38 -11.70 3.11
CA GLU A 24 -18.85 -10.41 2.55
C GLU A 24 -17.71 -9.66 1.85
N VAL A 25 -16.52 -9.65 2.44
CA VAL A 25 -15.32 -9.05 1.81
C VAL A 25 -15.00 -9.75 0.49
N ARG A 26 -15.09 -11.09 0.45
CA ARG A 26 -14.86 -11.87 -0.76
C ARG A 26 -15.90 -11.58 -1.84
N GLU A 27 -17.17 -11.52 -1.48
CA GLU A 27 -18.26 -11.20 -2.43
C GLU A 27 -18.13 -9.79 -2.99
N ILE A 28 -17.72 -8.82 -2.17
CA ILE A 28 -17.35 -7.49 -2.61
C ILE A 28 -16.20 -7.58 -3.62
N TYR A 29 -15.10 -8.24 -3.26
CA TYR A 29 -13.95 -8.37 -4.15
C TYR A 29 -14.31 -8.94 -5.53
N LEU A 30 -15.08 -10.04 -5.54
CA LEU A 30 -15.57 -10.67 -6.76
C LEU A 30 -16.49 -9.75 -7.58
N ARG A 31 -17.29 -8.90 -6.92
CA ARG A 31 -18.20 -7.96 -7.58
C ARG A 31 -17.49 -6.82 -8.30
N PHE A 32 -16.34 -6.36 -7.79
CA PHE A 32 -15.57 -5.24 -8.34
C PHE A 32 -14.38 -5.66 -9.20
N MET A 33 -14.15 -6.97 -9.33
CA MET A 33 -13.16 -7.55 -10.21
C MET A 33 -13.80 -7.88 -11.57
N ASP A 34 -13.19 -7.39 -12.63
CA ASP A 34 -13.56 -7.65 -14.02
C ASP A 34 -12.42 -8.41 -14.69
N ILE A 35 -12.69 -9.62 -15.19
CA ILE A 35 -11.71 -10.51 -15.81
C ILE A 35 -12.18 -10.82 -17.23
N ASP A 36 -11.40 -10.39 -18.22
CA ASP A 36 -11.54 -10.75 -19.62
C ASP A 36 -10.29 -11.54 -20.07
N PRO A 37 -10.30 -12.88 -19.97
CA PRO A 37 -9.17 -13.70 -20.37
C PRO A 37 -8.88 -13.64 -21.87
N LYS A 38 -9.89 -13.39 -22.71
CA LYS A 38 -9.69 -13.32 -24.17
C LYS A 38 -8.98 -12.03 -24.56
N GLY A 39 -9.33 -10.91 -23.94
CA GLY A 39 -8.61 -9.64 -24.07
C GLY A 39 -7.34 -9.56 -23.21
N GLY A 40 -7.07 -10.58 -22.38
CA GLY A 40 -5.95 -10.60 -21.45
C GLY A 40 -6.03 -9.45 -20.44
N VAL A 41 -7.23 -9.09 -19.98
CA VAL A 41 -7.48 -7.95 -19.09
C VAL A 41 -7.99 -8.40 -17.74
N ILE A 42 -7.40 -7.83 -16.68
CA ILE A 42 -8.01 -7.83 -15.37
C ILE A 42 -8.10 -6.40 -14.85
N ARG A 43 -9.26 -6.06 -14.28
CA ARG A 43 -9.48 -4.81 -13.59
C ARG A 43 -10.03 -5.07 -12.20
N LEU A 44 -9.65 -4.22 -11.27
CA LEU A 44 -10.21 -4.16 -9.93
C LEU A 44 -10.56 -2.71 -9.63
N LEU A 45 -11.79 -2.44 -9.20
CA LEU A 45 -12.29 -1.08 -8.94
C LEU A 45 -12.10 -0.13 -10.14
N GLY A 46 -12.17 -0.68 -11.36
CA GLY A 46 -11.96 0.03 -12.63
C GLY A 46 -10.51 0.30 -13.01
N HIS A 47 -9.52 -0.06 -12.17
CA HIS A 47 -8.10 0.09 -12.49
C HIS A 47 -7.56 -1.17 -13.16
N ARG A 48 -6.64 -1.01 -14.11
CA ARG A 48 -5.98 -2.13 -14.76
C ARG A 48 -4.96 -2.74 -13.81
N TYR A 49 -5.04 -4.05 -13.61
CA TYR A 49 -4.03 -4.80 -12.84
C TYR A 49 -3.29 -5.78 -13.75
N GLY A 50 -2.12 -6.17 -13.27
CA GLY A 50 -1.38 -7.35 -13.72
C GLY A 50 -0.96 -8.15 -12.49
N PHE A 51 -1.10 -9.47 -12.54
CA PHE A 51 -0.62 -10.33 -11.47
C PHE A 51 0.85 -10.63 -11.69
N LEU A 52 1.67 -10.12 -10.77
CA LEU A 52 3.08 -10.47 -10.65
C LEU A 52 3.26 -11.17 -9.31
N ARG A 53 4.03 -12.26 -9.31
CA ARG A 53 4.44 -12.84 -8.02
C ARG A 53 5.40 -11.88 -7.31
N PRO A 54 5.40 -11.82 -5.97
CA PRO A 54 6.27 -10.90 -5.22
C PRO A 54 7.77 -11.03 -5.56
N GLU A 55 8.23 -12.21 -6.00
CA GLU A 55 9.62 -12.45 -6.41
C GLU A 55 10.04 -11.56 -7.59
N VAL A 56 9.12 -11.13 -8.46
CA VAL A 56 9.45 -10.22 -9.55
C VAL A 56 9.96 -8.89 -8.99
N LEU A 57 9.23 -8.31 -8.02
CA LEU A 57 9.61 -7.06 -7.36
C LEU A 57 10.91 -7.24 -6.56
N VAL A 58 11.04 -8.35 -5.83
CA VAL A 58 12.24 -8.66 -5.06
C VAL A 58 13.47 -8.86 -5.95
N ASN A 59 13.32 -9.50 -7.11
CA ASN A 59 14.44 -9.69 -8.04
C ASN A 59 14.87 -8.36 -8.65
N ILE A 60 13.94 -7.45 -8.95
CA ILE A 60 14.28 -6.07 -9.34
C ILE A 60 15.06 -5.37 -8.23
N GLN A 61 14.58 -5.47 -6.99
CA GLN A 61 15.27 -4.89 -5.83
C GLN A 61 16.69 -5.46 -5.67
N LYS A 62 16.86 -6.79 -5.69
CA LYS A 62 18.17 -7.45 -5.57
C LYS A 62 19.11 -7.06 -6.71
N GLN A 63 18.60 -6.92 -7.94
CA GLN A 63 19.40 -6.46 -9.07
C GLN A 63 19.85 -5.00 -8.90
N LEU A 64 18.97 -4.13 -8.41
CA LEU A 64 19.34 -2.76 -8.06
C LEU A 64 20.38 -2.73 -6.94
N GLU A 65 20.23 -3.55 -5.90
CA GLU A 65 21.20 -3.66 -4.80
C GLU A 65 22.59 -4.05 -5.32
N GLN A 66 22.68 -4.95 -6.31
CA GLN A 66 23.93 -5.31 -6.96
C GLN A 66 24.51 -4.19 -7.84
N THR A 67 23.67 -3.39 -8.46
CA THR A 67 24.07 -2.40 -9.47
C THR A 67 24.41 -1.04 -8.85
N VAL A 68 23.58 -0.55 -7.91
CA VAL A 68 23.68 0.78 -7.31
C VAL A 68 23.79 0.75 -5.78
N GLY A 69 23.88 -0.43 -5.17
CA GLY A 69 24.15 -0.59 -3.74
C GLY A 69 23.09 0.07 -2.86
N ALA A 70 23.55 0.85 -1.88
CA ALA A 70 22.72 1.50 -0.88
C ALA A 70 21.68 2.47 -1.47
N SER A 71 21.92 3.02 -2.67
CA SER A 71 20.99 3.92 -3.35
C SER A 71 19.67 3.25 -3.73
N THR A 72 19.64 1.90 -3.79
CA THR A 72 18.42 1.13 -4.07
C THR A 72 17.26 1.46 -3.15
N LYS A 73 17.54 1.70 -1.86
CA LYS A 73 16.52 2.13 -0.89
C LYS A 73 15.80 3.37 -1.38
N GLY A 74 16.54 4.38 -1.85
CA GLY A 74 15.97 5.62 -2.36
C GLY A 74 15.15 5.42 -3.63
N PHE A 75 15.63 4.63 -4.59
CA PHE A 75 14.87 4.32 -5.81
C PHE A 75 13.53 3.66 -5.51
N LEU A 76 13.52 2.64 -4.66
CA LEU A 76 12.30 1.93 -4.31
C LEU A 76 11.36 2.78 -3.46
N TYR A 77 11.90 3.60 -2.55
CA TYR A 77 11.10 4.55 -1.77
C TYR A 77 10.39 5.54 -2.69
N LEU A 78 11.11 6.20 -3.60
CA LEU A 78 10.53 7.17 -4.53
C LEU A 78 9.54 6.51 -5.51
N ALA A 79 9.78 5.27 -5.92
CA ALA A 79 8.82 4.52 -6.73
C ALA A 79 7.52 4.23 -5.97
N GLY A 80 7.63 3.90 -4.68
CA GLY A 80 6.49 3.74 -3.79
C GLY A 80 5.71 5.03 -3.59
N GLU A 81 6.42 6.14 -3.34
CA GLU A 81 5.82 7.47 -3.18
C GLU A 81 5.02 7.88 -4.42
N ARG A 82 5.60 7.72 -5.61
CA ARG A 82 4.88 7.98 -6.88
C ARG A 82 3.68 7.08 -7.09
N SER A 83 3.75 5.82 -6.65
CA SER A 83 2.63 4.88 -6.73
C SER A 83 1.46 5.26 -5.81
N ALA A 84 1.67 6.16 -4.85
CA ALA A 84 0.62 6.71 -4.00
C ALA A 84 -0.13 7.89 -4.66
N GLU A 85 0.38 8.47 -5.76
CA GLU A 85 -0.22 9.61 -6.45
C GLU A 85 -1.59 9.26 -7.07
N ALA A 86 -2.54 10.20 -6.97
CA ALA A 86 -3.97 9.96 -7.15
C ALA A 86 -4.39 9.51 -8.56
N ASP A 87 -3.66 9.92 -9.59
CA ASP A 87 -3.99 9.62 -10.98
C ASP A 87 -3.51 8.23 -11.43
N GLN A 88 -2.70 7.57 -10.61
CA GLN A 88 -2.02 6.32 -10.98
C GLN A 88 -2.37 5.12 -10.09
N GLY A 89 -3.04 5.33 -8.95
CA GLY A 89 -3.12 4.32 -7.90
C GLY A 89 -4.51 4.03 -7.31
N LEU A 90 -4.58 2.89 -6.61
CA LEU A 90 -5.70 2.47 -5.75
C LEU A 90 -6.01 3.52 -4.66
N SER A 91 -5.00 4.27 -4.22
CA SER A 91 -5.10 5.34 -3.21
C SER A 91 -5.99 6.50 -3.64
N GLY A 92 -6.00 6.89 -4.93
CA GLY A 92 -6.75 8.04 -5.41
C GLY A 92 -8.25 7.94 -5.16
N LYS A 93 -8.85 6.82 -5.62
CA LYS A 93 -10.28 6.52 -5.43
C LYS A 93 -10.62 6.10 -4.00
N LEU A 94 -9.75 5.32 -3.36
CA LEU A 94 -10.03 4.81 -2.02
C LEU A 94 -10.00 5.91 -0.96
N LEU A 95 -9.17 6.93 -1.19
CA LEU A 95 -9.04 8.08 -0.30
C LEU A 95 -9.89 9.28 -0.75
N GLU A 96 -10.71 9.10 -1.80
CA GLU A 96 -11.65 10.12 -2.27
C GLU A 96 -12.74 10.35 -1.21
N GLY A 97 -12.98 11.60 -0.84
CA GLY A 97 -13.98 11.97 0.17
C GLY A 97 -13.54 11.85 1.63
N LEU A 98 -12.30 11.44 1.91
CA LEU A 98 -11.74 11.48 3.27
C LEU A 98 -11.22 12.89 3.60
N ASP A 99 -11.47 13.34 4.83
CA ASP A 99 -11.05 14.67 5.30
C ASP A 99 -9.52 14.77 5.35
N ALA A 100 -8.94 15.55 4.44
CA ALA A 100 -7.50 15.70 4.17
C ALA A 100 -6.73 16.50 5.23
N LYS A 101 -7.25 16.58 6.46
CA LYS A 101 -6.66 17.36 7.55
C LYS A 101 -5.97 16.51 8.59
N ARG A 102 -6.27 15.20 8.64
CA ARG A 102 -5.69 14.23 9.58
C ARG A 102 -5.69 12.83 8.94
N LEU A 103 -4.64 12.05 9.22
CA LEU A 103 -4.67 10.61 9.02
C LEU A 103 -5.57 10.05 10.12
N SER A 104 -6.88 10.13 9.90
CA SER A 104 -7.83 9.53 10.83
C SER A 104 -7.59 8.02 10.87
N VAL A 105 -7.86 7.42 12.02
CA VAL A 105 -7.83 5.96 12.18
C VAL A 105 -8.66 5.30 11.07
N GLU A 106 -9.78 5.92 10.71
CA GLU A 106 -10.66 5.49 9.62
C GLU A 106 -9.98 5.54 8.24
N ALA A 107 -9.30 6.63 7.90
CA ALA A 107 -8.62 6.76 6.62
C ALA A 107 -7.50 5.73 6.47
N PHE A 108 -6.72 5.52 7.53
CA PHE A 108 -5.68 4.50 7.55
C PHE A 108 -6.27 3.10 7.44
N ARG A 109 -7.35 2.82 8.18
CA ARG A 109 -8.03 1.53 8.17
C ARG A 109 -8.50 1.16 6.76
N ARG A 110 -9.15 2.09 6.04
CA ARG A 110 -9.56 1.89 4.64
C ARG A 110 -8.38 1.59 3.72
N LEU A 111 -7.27 2.33 3.88
CA LEU A 111 -6.03 2.09 3.12
C LEU A 111 -5.47 0.69 3.39
N ALA A 112 -5.34 0.33 4.67
CA ALA A 112 -4.83 -0.96 5.12
C ALA A 112 -5.69 -2.11 4.56
N ASP A 113 -7.00 -1.93 4.58
CA ASP A 113 -7.99 -2.86 4.06
C ASP A 113 -7.88 -3.05 2.55
N ALA A 114 -7.71 -1.97 1.79
CA ALA A 114 -7.51 -2.09 0.34
C ALA A 114 -6.18 -2.76 -0.01
N LEU A 115 -5.10 -2.45 0.72
CA LEU A 115 -3.80 -3.12 0.56
C LEU A 115 -3.91 -4.63 0.87
N ALA A 116 -4.69 -5.00 1.89
CA ALA A 116 -4.95 -6.40 2.20
C ALA A 116 -5.71 -7.10 1.06
N ILE A 117 -6.73 -6.44 0.49
CA ILE A 117 -7.50 -6.95 -0.65
C ILE A 117 -6.60 -7.26 -1.86
N ILE A 118 -5.62 -6.40 -2.15
CA ILE A 118 -4.68 -6.62 -3.27
C ILE A 118 -3.44 -7.44 -2.88
N GLY A 119 -3.41 -8.04 -1.69
CA GLY A 119 -2.39 -9.01 -1.29
C GLY A 119 -1.08 -8.43 -0.77
N TYR A 120 -1.08 -7.16 -0.31
CA TYR A 120 0.12 -6.51 0.25
C TYR A 120 0.31 -6.73 1.77
N GLY A 121 -0.48 -7.61 2.36
CA GLY A 121 -0.43 -7.93 3.78
C GLY A 121 -1.40 -7.09 4.62
N ARG A 122 -1.35 -7.27 5.95
CA ARG A 122 -2.26 -6.61 6.89
C ARG A 122 -1.52 -5.53 7.67
N PHE A 123 -1.85 -4.27 7.39
CA PHE A 123 -1.35 -3.12 8.12
C PHE A 123 -2.21 -2.82 9.35
N GLU A 124 -1.57 -2.40 10.45
CA GLU A 124 -2.25 -1.95 11.67
C GLU A 124 -1.58 -0.70 12.22
N LEU A 125 -2.40 0.24 12.72
CA LEU A 125 -1.93 1.43 13.42
C LEU A 125 -1.68 1.06 14.87
N VAL A 126 -0.44 1.21 15.34
CA VAL A 126 -0.02 0.83 16.70
C VAL A 126 0.07 2.03 17.62
N ALA A 127 0.46 3.19 17.09
CA ALA A 127 0.50 4.43 17.84
C ALA A 127 0.28 5.63 16.90
N SER A 128 -0.38 6.65 17.42
CA SER A 128 -0.52 7.95 16.77
C SER A 128 -0.43 9.06 17.81
N ASP A 129 0.51 9.97 17.65
CA ASP A 129 0.53 11.23 18.38
C ASP A 129 0.06 12.34 17.44
N LEU A 130 -1.20 12.75 17.65
CA LEU A 130 -1.84 13.79 16.85
C LEU A 130 -1.19 15.17 17.03
N GLY A 131 -0.46 15.40 18.14
CA GLY A 131 0.23 16.65 18.44
C GLY A 131 1.53 16.79 17.65
N SER A 132 2.35 15.74 17.62
CA SER A 132 3.60 15.71 16.85
C SER A 132 3.40 15.33 15.38
N GLY A 133 2.31 14.64 15.05
CA GLY A 133 2.06 14.05 13.75
C GLY A 133 2.82 12.74 13.53
N GLU A 134 3.30 12.08 14.60
CA GLU A 134 4.02 10.82 14.49
C GLU A 134 3.06 9.63 14.49
N TYR A 135 3.31 8.67 13.61
CA TYR A 135 2.52 7.44 13.50
C TYR A 135 3.43 6.22 13.42
N ALA A 136 3.01 5.13 14.06
CA ALA A 136 3.68 3.85 13.97
C ALA A 136 2.72 2.78 13.47
N PHE A 137 3.20 1.97 12.53
CA PHE A 137 2.42 0.91 11.90
C PHE A 137 3.15 -0.42 11.97
N THR A 138 2.40 -1.51 12.02
CA THR A 138 2.91 -2.86 11.79
C THR A 138 2.34 -3.44 10.52
N LEU A 139 3.08 -4.37 9.91
CA LEU A 139 2.67 -5.13 8.75
C LEU A 139 2.92 -6.62 8.98
N ARG A 140 1.83 -7.40 8.95
CA ARG A 140 1.85 -8.86 8.91
C ARG A 140 1.75 -9.36 7.47
N ASN A 141 2.36 -10.51 7.19
CA ASN A 141 2.33 -11.17 5.87
C ASN A 141 2.82 -10.24 4.74
N SER A 142 3.92 -9.53 4.96
CA SER A 142 4.52 -8.64 3.95
C SER A 142 5.05 -9.46 2.77
N PRO A 143 4.44 -9.41 1.56
CA PRO A 143 4.87 -10.24 0.44
C PRO A 143 6.31 -9.94 0.02
N ILE A 144 6.78 -8.71 0.21
CA ILE A 144 8.16 -8.30 -0.07
C ILE A 144 9.12 -8.98 0.91
N ALA A 145 8.83 -8.91 2.22
CA ALA A 145 9.71 -9.51 3.22
C ALA A 145 9.77 -11.03 3.10
N GLU A 146 8.64 -11.70 2.79
CA GLU A 146 8.63 -13.16 2.61
C GLU A 146 9.43 -13.57 1.38
N ALA A 147 9.19 -12.92 0.23
CA ALA A 147 9.87 -13.26 -1.02
C ALA A 147 11.35 -12.83 -1.03
N TYR A 148 11.73 -11.80 -0.29
CA TYR A 148 13.15 -11.41 -0.16
C TYR A 148 13.96 -12.50 0.53
N GLY A 149 13.38 -13.12 1.57
CA GLY A 149 14.05 -14.07 2.44
C GLY A 149 14.87 -13.38 3.53
N ALA A 150 15.82 -14.12 4.13
CA ALA A 150 16.62 -13.61 5.24
C ALA A 150 17.49 -12.39 4.82
N SER A 151 17.48 -11.35 5.65
CA SER A 151 18.26 -10.13 5.46
C SER A 151 18.76 -9.58 6.79
N LYS A 152 19.91 -8.89 6.76
CA LYS A 152 20.40 -8.14 7.94
C LYS A 152 19.70 -6.79 8.10
N LYS A 153 19.07 -6.28 7.05
CA LYS A 153 18.46 -4.95 7.00
C LYS A 153 16.97 -5.05 6.64
N PRO A 154 16.15 -4.03 6.97
CA PRO A 154 14.78 -3.92 6.44
C PRO A 154 14.78 -3.86 4.91
N VAL A 155 13.74 -4.37 4.27
CA VAL A 155 13.68 -4.56 2.80
C VAL A 155 12.41 -4.05 2.15
N CYS A 156 11.37 -3.68 2.92
CA CYS A 156 10.09 -3.20 2.40
C CYS A 156 10.15 -1.73 1.97
N HIS A 157 11.19 -1.34 1.23
CA HIS A 157 11.47 0.05 0.85
C HIS A 157 10.36 0.66 -0.01
N LEU A 158 9.79 -0.13 -0.93
CA LEU A 158 8.65 0.29 -1.74
C LEU A 158 7.43 0.64 -0.87
N LEU A 159 7.13 -0.18 0.14
CA LEU A 159 5.99 0.04 1.03
C LEU A 159 6.21 1.24 1.96
N ALA A 160 7.43 1.44 2.46
CA ALA A 160 7.76 2.66 3.20
C ALA A 160 7.51 3.91 2.33
N GLY A 161 7.97 3.89 1.08
CA GLY A 161 7.72 4.97 0.11
C GLY A 161 6.24 5.24 -0.12
N PHE A 162 5.47 4.16 -0.34
CA PHE A 162 4.03 4.25 -0.54
C PHE A 162 3.31 4.86 0.66
N LEU A 163 3.63 4.42 1.88
CA LEU A 163 3.06 5.00 3.10
C LEU A 163 3.41 6.49 3.24
N GLY A 164 4.66 6.88 3.00
CA GLY A 164 5.08 8.28 3.00
C GLY A 164 4.27 9.14 2.00
N GLY A 165 4.10 8.66 0.77
CA GLY A 165 3.33 9.35 -0.27
C GLY A 165 1.85 9.48 0.05
N VAL A 166 1.21 8.43 0.58
CA VAL A 166 -0.19 8.49 1.00
C VAL A 166 -0.37 9.47 2.17
N SER A 167 0.53 9.46 3.15
CA SER A 167 0.46 10.36 4.29
C SER A 167 0.59 11.83 3.89
N ARG A 168 1.44 12.16 2.92
CA ARG A 168 1.55 13.51 2.37
C ARG A 168 0.21 14.03 1.84
N ARG A 169 -0.55 13.18 1.15
CA ARG A 169 -1.87 13.52 0.61
C ARG A 169 -2.92 13.73 1.70
N LEU A 170 -2.88 12.95 2.77
CA LEU A 170 -3.89 12.98 3.84
C LEU A 170 -3.63 14.04 4.91
N LEU A 171 -2.39 14.54 5.00
CA LEU A 171 -1.95 15.44 6.07
C LEU A 171 -1.48 16.82 5.56
N ASP A 172 -1.51 17.05 4.25
CA ASP A 172 -1.06 18.28 3.57
C ASP A 172 0.30 18.80 4.09
N ARG A 173 1.21 17.84 4.36
CA ARG A 173 2.53 18.08 4.91
C ARG A 173 3.46 16.96 4.49
N ASP A 174 4.74 17.26 4.31
CA ASP A 174 5.73 16.24 3.95
C ASP A 174 6.01 15.32 5.14
N PHE A 175 5.98 14.01 4.88
CA PHE A 175 6.27 12.96 5.83
C PHE A 175 7.34 12.02 5.30
N LEU A 176 8.17 11.51 6.21
CA LEU A 176 9.12 10.44 5.93
C LEU A 176 8.66 9.19 6.65
N CYS A 177 8.54 8.09 5.90
CA CYS A 177 8.29 6.77 6.48
C CYS A 177 9.57 5.93 6.46
N GLU A 178 9.90 5.30 7.58
CA GLU A 178 11.03 4.40 7.69
C GLU A 178 10.58 3.04 8.23
N GLU A 179 11.03 1.95 7.60
CA GLU A 179 10.89 0.60 8.16
C GLU A 179 11.97 0.40 9.22
N THR A 180 11.58 0.30 10.50
CA THR A 180 12.50 0.18 11.65
C THR A 180 12.74 -1.27 12.07
N ALA A 181 11.85 -2.19 11.67
CA ALA A 181 12.00 -3.62 11.87
C ALA A 181 11.36 -4.39 10.72
N CYS A 182 11.92 -5.52 10.31
CA CYS A 182 11.40 -6.30 9.19
C CYS A 182 11.34 -7.79 9.50
N ARG A 183 10.32 -8.48 8.97
CA ARG A 183 10.23 -9.95 9.04
C ARG A 183 11.43 -10.63 8.37
N ALA A 184 11.99 -10.04 7.31
CA ALA A 184 13.22 -10.54 6.67
C ALA A 184 14.42 -10.59 7.64
N GLN A 185 14.41 -9.80 8.71
CA GLN A 185 15.42 -9.83 9.78
C GLN A 185 15.12 -10.85 10.88
N GLY A 186 14.11 -11.72 10.70
CA GLY A 186 13.65 -12.66 11.71
C GLY A 186 12.74 -12.04 12.78
N ARG A 187 12.18 -10.85 12.52
CA ARG A 187 11.16 -10.25 13.40
C ARG A 187 9.80 -10.86 13.12
N GLU A 188 8.90 -10.80 14.10
CA GLU A 188 7.54 -11.33 13.96
C GLU A 188 6.75 -10.57 12.88
N VAL A 189 6.88 -9.25 12.87
CA VAL A 189 6.18 -8.35 11.94
C VAL A 189 7.15 -7.29 11.40
N CYS A 190 6.81 -6.66 10.28
CA CYS A 190 7.51 -5.44 9.87
C CYS A 190 6.93 -4.25 10.64
N ARG A 191 7.76 -3.27 10.99
CA ARG A 191 7.37 -2.05 11.71
C ARG A 191 7.82 -0.83 10.92
N PHE A 192 6.92 0.14 10.79
CA PHE A 192 7.13 1.38 10.09
C PHE A 192 6.86 2.55 11.03
N GLU A 193 7.67 3.59 10.91
CA GLU A 193 7.52 4.84 11.65
C GLU A 193 7.41 5.98 10.65
N LEU A 194 6.42 6.83 10.84
CA LEU A 194 6.10 7.95 9.99
C LEU A 194 6.23 9.22 10.83
N ARG A 195 7.07 10.14 10.36
CA ARG A 195 7.38 11.39 11.06
C ARG A 195 7.36 12.57 10.09
N PRO A 196 7.00 13.77 10.54
CA PRO A 196 7.08 14.95 9.69
C PRO A 196 8.50 15.08 9.11
N ALA A 197 8.59 15.33 7.80
CA ALA A 197 9.87 15.61 7.19
C ALA A 197 10.45 16.91 7.77
N PRO A 198 11.79 17.02 7.91
CA PRO A 198 12.42 18.29 8.24
C PRO A 198 11.97 19.34 7.23
N ARG A 199 11.58 20.54 7.70
CA ARG A 199 11.34 21.64 6.77
C ARG A 199 12.68 21.99 6.10
N PRO A 200 12.69 22.21 4.77
CA PRO A 200 13.87 22.70 4.08
C PRO A 200 14.32 24.07 4.60
#